data_AF-C6X9V1-F1
#
_entry.id   AF-C6X9V1-F1
#
_cell.length_a   1.000
_cell.length_b   1.000
_cell.length_c   1.000
_cell.angle_alpha   90.00
_cell.angle_beta   90.00
_cell.angle_gamma   90.00
#
_symmetry.space_group_name_H-M   'P 1'
#
loop_
_entity.id
_entity.type
_entity.pdbx_description
1 polymer ?
#
loop_
_entity_poly.entity_id
_entity_poly.type
_entity_poly.pdbx_seq_one_letter_code
_entity_poly.pdbx_strand_id
1 'polypeptide(L)'
;MPALRTLPPLFVVLALILPVAAQADELKDISQLAQQGQAPQALTKLNAYIAKNPKSVDALFLRGVILTDTGKRDEAMKAFTEMTEKYPALPEPYNNLAVLYAERGEYDKARQALESAIKTHPSYATAHENLGDIYARMASQAYDKALQLDNGNARPQSKLALIKSLSTSAPPTQLASQSNSATSFTLAPAPLVNLGNGQVRALEQTKPVVKYEIPAKPDTTSRPASVVTEIKTPDAKPAAPKPEIPVETPPKPTPVPPKTAETSKPAAEPAKPQDQAKSGSNKSAGNLDEQAIEQAVRQWAKAWSDKNVPAYLASYGASFKTPDGQSRQEWEKTRKQRISAPASISVEVSNLRFKQDGDLVRASFKQSYRAGGTAMRTSKTLVLKKGGNRWLIEQELTDR
;
A
#
# COMPACT_ATOMS: atom_id res chain seq x y z
N MET A 1 -54.38 13.31 72.10
CA MET A 1 -53.39 13.73 71.08
C MET A 1 -52.99 12.49 70.28
N PRO A 2 -53.51 12.27 69.06
CA PRO A 2 -53.14 11.13 68.24
C PRO A 2 -51.84 11.42 67.46
N ALA A 3 -50.95 10.44 67.40
CA ALA A 3 -49.71 10.52 66.62
C ALA A 3 -49.97 10.05 65.18
N LEU A 4 -49.91 10.98 64.24
CA LEU A 4 -49.90 10.73 62.80
C LEU A 4 -48.60 9.98 62.42
N ARG A 5 -48.71 8.73 61.97
CA ARG A 5 -47.64 8.02 61.28
C ARG A 5 -47.72 8.33 59.78
N THR A 6 -46.73 9.03 59.26
CA THR A 6 -46.55 9.30 57.83
C THR A 6 -45.92 8.09 57.14
N LEU A 7 -46.53 7.63 56.05
CA LEU A 7 -45.96 6.65 55.10
C LEU A 7 -44.96 7.36 54.15
N PRO A 8 -43.87 6.70 53.71
CA PRO A 8 -42.98 7.27 52.69
C PRO A 8 -43.56 7.08 51.28
N PRO A 9 -43.17 7.92 50.29
CA PRO A 9 -43.69 7.82 48.93
C PRO A 9 -43.05 6.65 48.18
N LEU A 10 -43.91 5.90 47.49
CA LEU A 10 -43.56 4.85 46.54
C LEU A 10 -42.93 5.49 45.28
N PHE A 11 -41.62 5.41 45.12
CA PHE A 11 -40.96 5.74 43.85
C PHE A 11 -41.22 4.61 42.84
N VAL A 12 -42.17 4.83 41.94
CA VAL A 12 -42.35 4.02 40.74
C VAL A 12 -41.23 4.38 39.76
N VAL A 13 -40.19 3.56 39.71
CA VAL A 13 -39.17 3.60 38.64
C VAL A 13 -39.79 2.96 37.40
N LEU A 14 -40.34 3.79 36.51
CA LEU A 14 -40.76 3.37 35.18
C LEU A 14 -39.51 3.11 34.33
N ALA A 15 -39.08 1.84 34.27
CA ALA A 15 -37.99 1.40 33.40
C ALA A 15 -38.44 1.43 31.93
N LEU A 16 -38.18 2.53 31.23
CA LEU A 16 -38.39 2.66 29.79
C LEU A 16 -37.22 2.01 29.03
N ILE A 17 -37.21 0.67 28.96
CA ILE A 17 -36.20 -0.11 28.21
C ILE A 17 -36.73 -0.42 26.82
N LEU A 18 -36.92 0.57 25.94
CA LEU A 18 -37.18 0.33 24.52
C LEU A 18 -36.70 1.52 23.66
N PRO A 19 -35.50 1.46 23.08
CA PRO A 19 -35.37 2.03 21.73
C PRO A 19 -34.50 1.22 20.73
N VAL A 20 -33.87 0.12 21.14
CA VAL A 20 -32.88 -0.55 20.24
C VAL A 20 -33.54 -1.24 19.05
N ALA A 21 -34.72 -1.84 19.21
CA ALA A 21 -35.39 -2.57 18.12
C ALA A 21 -35.86 -1.66 16.98
N ALA A 22 -36.44 -0.50 17.29
CA ALA A 22 -36.98 0.44 16.28
C ALA A 22 -35.91 1.09 15.40
N GLN A 23 -34.67 1.21 15.89
CA GLN A 23 -33.56 1.81 15.14
C GLN A 23 -32.96 0.88 14.07
N ALA A 24 -33.12 -0.43 14.23
CA ALA A 24 -32.62 -1.41 13.28
C ALA A 24 -33.53 -1.49 12.03
N ASP A 25 -34.84 -1.35 12.25
CA ASP A 25 -35.85 -1.30 11.18
C ASP A 25 -35.65 -0.09 10.23
N GLU A 26 -35.27 1.07 10.77
CA GLU A 26 -35.09 2.29 9.96
C GLU A 26 -33.91 2.18 8.97
N LEU A 27 -32.78 1.57 9.37
CA LEU A 27 -31.64 1.37 8.46
C LEU A 27 -31.94 0.35 7.36
N LYS A 28 -32.74 -0.66 7.66
CA LYS A 28 -33.20 -1.64 6.68
C LYS A 28 -34.05 -0.96 5.61
N ASP A 29 -35.02 -0.15 6.00
CA ASP A 29 -35.87 0.61 5.06
C ASP A 29 -35.02 1.53 4.17
N ILE A 30 -34.04 2.21 4.75
CA ILE A 30 -33.10 3.05 4.00
C ILE A 30 -32.31 2.22 2.98
N SER A 31 -31.78 1.07 3.38
CA SER A 31 -31.05 0.18 2.48
C SER A 31 -31.93 -0.35 1.34
N GLN A 32 -33.19 -0.64 1.62
CA GLN A 32 -34.17 -1.10 0.64
C GLN A 32 -34.51 0.01 -0.37
N LEU A 33 -34.68 1.26 0.09
CA LEU A 33 -34.86 2.41 -0.80
C LEU A 33 -33.66 2.56 -1.76
N ALA A 34 -32.43 2.38 -1.26
CA ALA A 34 -31.25 2.42 -2.10
C ALA A 34 -31.25 1.31 -3.16
N GLN A 35 -31.59 0.08 -2.77
CA GLN A 35 -31.71 -1.07 -3.69
C GLN A 35 -32.82 -0.88 -4.75
N GLN A 36 -33.87 -0.12 -4.44
CA GLN A 36 -34.93 0.24 -5.38
C GLN A 36 -34.54 1.37 -6.35
N GLY A 37 -33.27 1.81 -6.34
CA GLY A 37 -32.78 2.92 -7.15
C GLY A 37 -33.18 4.30 -6.62
N GLN A 38 -33.84 4.39 -5.46
CA GLN A 38 -34.27 5.64 -4.83
C GLN A 38 -33.16 6.24 -3.95
N ALA A 39 -31.93 6.22 -4.45
CA ALA A 39 -30.74 6.59 -3.68
C ALA A 39 -30.76 8.03 -3.11
N PRO A 40 -31.31 9.06 -3.78
CA PRO A 40 -31.42 10.40 -3.18
C PRO A 40 -32.30 10.41 -1.92
N GLN A 41 -33.41 9.67 -1.93
CA GLN A 41 -34.31 9.54 -0.78
C GLN A 41 -33.65 8.73 0.34
N ALA A 42 -32.99 7.63 -0.02
CA ALA A 42 -32.22 6.81 0.91
C ALA A 42 -31.14 7.65 1.64
N LEU A 43 -30.34 8.42 0.90
CA LEU A 43 -29.31 9.31 1.49
C LEU A 43 -29.92 10.38 2.39
N THR A 44 -31.07 10.93 2.04
CA THR A 44 -31.77 11.94 2.86
C THR A 44 -32.16 11.35 4.20
N LYS A 45 -32.83 10.18 4.19
CA LYS A 45 -33.20 9.47 5.42
C LYS A 45 -31.96 9.02 6.20
N LEU A 46 -30.93 8.52 5.51
CA LEU A 46 -29.69 8.06 6.13
C LEU A 46 -28.95 9.19 6.85
N ASN A 47 -28.91 10.38 6.26
CA ASN A 47 -28.29 11.53 6.89
C ASN A 47 -29.06 11.95 8.15
N ALA A 48 -30.40 11.93 8.12
CA ALA A 48 -31.22 12.18 9.30
C ALA A 48 -31.00 11.12 10.39
N TYR A 49 -30.84 9.85 10.00
CA TYR A 49 -30.51 8.76 10.91
C TYR A 49 -29.12 8.95 11.55
N ILE A 50 -28.10 9.26 10.75
CA ILE A 50 -26.73 9.50 11.22
C ILE A 50 -26.68 10.72 12.14
N ALA A 51 -27.47 11.76 11.88
CA ALA A 51 -27.53 12.94 12.76
C ALA A 51 -28.01 12.59 14.18
N LYS A 52 -28.95 11.63 14.30
CA LYS A 52 -29.40 11.10 15.59
C LYS A 52 -28.43 10.07 16.18
N ASN A 53 -27.76 9.31 15.31
CA ASN A 53 -26.90 8.17 15.66
C ASN A 53 -25.47 8.30 15.06
N PRO A 54 -24.67 9.32 15.46
CA PRO A 54 -23.41 9.67 14.78
C PRO A 54 -22.27 8.64 14.94
N LYS A 55 -22.50 7.59 15.74
CA LYS A 55 -21.55 6.50 15.98
C LYS A 55 -22.02 5.16 15.38
N SER A 56 -23.18 5.12 14.70
CA SER A 56 -23.65 3.91 14.04
C SER A 56 -22.72 3.55 12.89
N VAL A 57 -21.91 2.49 13.09
CA VAL A 57 -20.96 1.98 12.10
C VAL A 57 -21.69 1.53 10.84
N ASP A 58 -22.81 0.83 11.00
CA ASP A 58 -23.61 0.32 9.89
C ASP A 58 -24.21 1.45 9.04
N ALA A 59 -24.69 2.53 9.69
CA ALA A 59 -25.20 3.70 8.97
C ALA A 59 -24.11 4.42 8.18
N LEU A 60 -22.92 4.59 8.79
CA LEU A 60 -21.77 5.22 8.13
C LEU A 60 -21.28 4.38 6.95
N PHE A 61 -21.25 3.05 7.11
CA PHE A 61 -20.87 2.11 6.07
C PHE A 61 -21.87 2.11 4.92
N LEU A 62 -23.17 2.00 5.23
CA LEU A 62 -24.26 2.09 4.25
C LEU A 62 -24.18 3.39 3.44
N ARG A 63 -23.80 4.51 4.06
CA ARG A 63 -23.61 5.78 3.35
C ARG A 63 -22.50 5.65 2.29
N GLY A 64 -21.35 5.08 2.66
CA GLY A 64 -20.25 4.83 1.73
C GLY A 64 -20.65 3.91 0.57
N VAL A 65 -21.41 2.86 0.86
CA VAL A 65 -21.92 1.91 -0.16
C VAL A 65 -22.86 2.62 -1.13
N ILE A 66 -23.90 3.33 -0.64
CA ILE A 66 -24.84 4.05 -1.51
C ILE A 66 -24.12 5.08 -2.39
N LEU A 67 -23.15 5.80 -1.83
CA LEU A 67 -22.34 6.77 -2.59
C LEU A 67 -21.52 6.08 -3.69
N THR A 68 -20.99 4.88 -3.43
CA THR A 68 -20.27 4.07 -4.41
C THR A 68 -21.20 3.63 -5.54
N ASP A 69 -22.34 3.04 -5.20
CA ASP A 69 -23.32 2.50 -6.15
C ASP A 69 -23.96 3.59 -7.03
N THR A 70 -24.04 4.82 -6.52
CA THR A 70 -24.52 5.99 -7.27
C THR A 70 -23.43 6.73 -8.05
N GLY A 71 -22.21 6.20 -8.09
CA GLY A 71 -21.09 6.78 -8.83
C GLY A 71 -20.48 8.03 -8.19
N LYS A 72 -20.90 8.41 -6.98
CA LYS A 72 -20.35 9.52 -6.18
C LYS A 72 -19.03 9.14 -5.52
N ARG A 73 -18.05 8.77 -6.36
CA ARG A 73 -16.80 8.12 -5.96
C ARG A 73 -15.95 8.95 -4.99
N ASP A 74 -15.85 10.25 -5.18
CA ASP A 74 -15.08 11.12 -4.27
C ASP A 74 -15.72 11.19 -2.88
N GLU A 75 -17.05 11.30 -2.82
CA GLU A 75 -17.79 11.30 -1.55
C GLU A 75 -17.68 9.95 -0.85
N ALA A 76 -17.77 8.84 -1.60
CA ALA A 76 -17.59 7.49 -1.08
C ALA A 76 -16.19 7.28 -0.50
N MET A 77 -15.14 7.68 -1.24
CA MET A 77 -13.76 7.60 -0.75
C MET A 77 -13.56 8.39 0.53
N LYS A 78 -14.12 9.61 0.61
CA LYS A 78 -14.08 10.40 1.84
C LYS A 78 -14.78 9.68 2.99
N ALA A 79 -15.98 9.16 2.76
CA ALA A 79 -16.76 8.45 3.78
C ALA A 79 -16.02 7.22 4.32
N PHE A 80 -15.46 6.37 3.45
CA PHE A 80 -14.70 5.21 3.90
C PHE A 80 -13.36 5.59 4.52
N THR A 81 -12.69 6.65 4.07
CA THR A 81 -11.46 7.15 4.71
C THR A 81 -11.74 7.58 6.16
N GLU A 82 -12.79 8.38 6.39
CA GLU A 82 -13.23 8.76 7.74
C GLU A 82 -13.53 7.53 8.61
N MET A 83 -14.12 6.48 8.03
CA MET A 83 -14.35 5.22 8.75
C MET A 83 -13.04 4.50 9.09
N THR A 84 -12.05 4.44 8.20
CA THR A 84 -10.75 3.82 8.52
C THR A 84 -9.98 4.57 9.60
N GLU A 85 -10.19 5.88 9.73
CA GLU A 85 -9.57 6.70 10.78
C GLU A 85 -10.26 6.49 12.13
N LYS A 86 -11.60 6.45 12.14
CA LYS A 86 -12.40 6.33 13.36
C LYS A 86 -12.51 4.89 13.87
N TYR A 87 -12.49 3.91 12.96
CA TYR A 87 -12.67 2.49 13.23
C TYR A 87 -11.57 1.66 12.55
N PRO A 88 -10.29 1.83 12.93
CA PRO A 88 -9.16 1.21 12.24
C PRO A 88 -9.12 -0.32 12.32
N ALA A 89 -9.92 -0.94 13.20
CA ALA A 89 -10.04 -2.39 13.30
C ALA A 89 -10.97 -2.98 12.23
N LEU A 90 -11.90 -2.20 11.66
CA LEU A 90 -12.88 -2.70 10.70
C LEU A 90 -12.26 -2.95 9.32
N PRO A 91 -12.34 -4.16 8.76
CA PRO A 91 -11.66 -4.50 7.51
C PRO A 91 -12.46 -4.05 6.26
N GLU A 92 -13.77 -3.88 6.35
CA GLU A 92 -14.65 -3.61 5.21
C GLU A 92 -14.46 -2.21 4.61
N PRO A 93 -14.29 -1.12 5.40
CA PRO A 93 -13.97 0.19 4.84
C PRO A 93 -12.67 0.19 4.04
N TYR A 94 -11.65 -0.56 4.48
CA TYR A 94 -10.40 -0.73 3.74
C TYR A 94 -10.62 -1.48 2.42
N ASN A 95 -11.40 -2.57 2.42
CA ASN A 95 -11.74 -3.30 1.20
C ASN A 95 -12.46 -2.41 0.16
N ASN A 96 -13.44 -1.62 0.59
CA ASN A 96 -14.16 -0.72 -0.32
C ASN A 96 -13.30 0.46 -0.81
N LEU A 97 -12.41 1.01 0.03
CA LEU A 97 -11.41 1.96 -0.45
C LEU A 97 -10.51 1.34 -1.53
N ALA A 98 -10.12 0.08 -1.36
CA ALA A 98 -9.29 -0.60 -2.34
C ALA A 98 -9.98 -0.72 -3.71
N VAL A 99 -11.27 -1.06 -3.73
CA VAL A 99 -12.09 -1.06 -4.95
C VAL A 99 -12.06 0.32 -5.61
N LEU A 100 -12.34 1.39 -4.86
CA LEU A 100 -12.37 2.76 -5.37
C LEU A 100 -11.00 3.23 -5.88
N TYR A 101 -9.91 2.87 -5.22
CA TYR A 101 -8.55 3.13 -5.70
C TYR A 101 -8.24 2.36 -6.97
N ALA A 102 -8.66 1.09 -7.07
CA ALA A 102 -8.44 0.25 -8.24
C ALA A 102 -9.17 0.77 -9.48
N GLU A 103 -10.40 1.27 -9.32
CA GLU A 103 -11.16 1.92 -10.39
C GLU A 103 -10.43 3.16 -10.95
N ARG A 104 -9.65 3.86 -10.13
CA ARG A 104 -8.81 5.01 -10.55
C ARG A 104 -7.44 4.59 -11.08
N GLY A 105 -7.14 3.29 -11.14
CA GLY A 105 -5.81 2.78 -11.49
C GLY A 105 -4.75 3.00 -10.41
N GLU A 106 -5.14 3.40 -9.19
CA GLU A 106 -4.25 3.65 -8.05
C GLU A 106 -3.91 2.34 -7.31
N TYR A 107 -3.37 1.36 -8.04
CA TYR A 107 -3.22 -0.02 -7.53
C TYR A 107 -2.32 -0.16 -6.31
N ASP A 108 -1.30 0.69 -6.15
CA ASP A 108 -0.47 0.69 -4.94
C ASP A 108 -1.24 1.12 -3.68
N LYS A 109 -2.21 2.04 -3.80
CA LYS A 109 -3.08 2.43 -2.68
C LYS A 109 -4.13 1.35 -2.41
N ALA A 110 -4.67 0.74 -3.47
CA ALA A 110 -5.57 -0.39 -3.34
C ALA A 110 -4.91 -1.56 -2.58
N ARG A 111 -3.66 -1.90 -2.94
CA ARG A 111 -2.85 -2.90 -2.23
C ARG A 111 -2.74 -2.58 -0.74
N GLN A 112 -2.32 -1.36 -0.40
CA GLN A 112 -2.12 -0.94 1.00
C GLN A 112 -3.41 -1.01 1.82
N ALA A 113 -4.54 -0.63 1.21
CA ALA A 113 -5.83 -0.75 1.88
C ALA A 113 -6.18 -2.21 2.15
N LEU A 114 -6.03 -3.12 1.19
CA LEU A 114 -6.28 -4.55 1.39
C LEU A 114 -5.32 -5.19 2.40
N GLU A 115 -4.04 -4.83 2.38
CA GLU A 115 -3.07 -5.24 3.40
C GLU A 115 -3.49 -4.77 4.80
N SER A 116 -4.09 -3.58 4.92
CA SER A 116 -4.64 -3.08 6.18
C SER A 116 -5.86 -3.89 6.63
N ALA A 117 -6.76 -4.24 5.70
CA ALA A 117 -7.91 -5.11 5.98
C ALA A 117 -7.47 -6.50 6.47
N ILE A 118 -6.49 -7.11 5.80
CA ILE A 118 -5.94 -8.43 6.13
C ILE A 118 -5.20 -8.39 7.46
N LYS A 119 -4.50 -7.29 7.76
CA LYS A 119 -3.79 -7.14 9.03
C LYS A 119 -4.73 -7.21 10.23
N THR A 120 -5.90 -6.58 10.14
CA THR A 120 -6.89 -6.63 11.23
C THR A 120 -7.68 -7.93 11.20
N HIS A 121 -7.95 -8.47 10.01
CA HIS A 121 -8.73 -9.69 9.82
C HIS A 121 -8.03 -10.65 8.85
N PRO A 122 -7.08 -11.47 9.33
CA PRO A 122 -6.31 -12.37 8.46
C PRO A 122 -7.16 -13.40 7.70
N SER A 123 -8.35 -13.74 8.21
CA SER A 123 -9.30 -14.66 7.59
C SER A 123 -10.24 -14.01 6.56
N TYR A 124 -10.10 -12.71 6.28
CA TYR A 124 -11.01 -11.99 5.41
C TYR A 124 -10.77 -12.36 3.93
N ALA A 125 -11.46 -13.40 3.47
CA ALA A 125 -11.24 -14.03 2.17
C ALA A 125 -11.35 -13.05 0.99
N THR A 126 -12.37 -12.17 1.00
CA THR A 126 -12.57 -11.17 -0.05
C THR A 126 -11.40 -10.21 -0.18
N ALA A 127 -10.73 -9.84 0.94
CA ALA A 127 -9.56 -8.99 0.87
C ALA A 127 -8.35 -9.70 0.24
N HIS A 128 -8.18 -10.99 0.48
CA HIS A 128 -7.13 -11.80 -0.17
C HIS A 128 -7.40 -11.99 -1.67
N GLU A 129 -8.65 -12.26 -2.04
CA GLU A 129 -9.09 -12.35 -3.44
C GLU A 129 -8.80 -11.04 -4.18
N ASN A 130 -9.29 -9.93 -3.64
CA ASN A 130 -9.05 -8.59 -4.20
C ASN A 130 -7.56 -8.26 -4.27
N LEU A 131 -6.75 -8.72 -3.31
CA LEU A 131 -5.30 -8.48 -3.31
C LEU A 131 -4.62 -9.24 -4.46
N GLY A 132 -5.06 -10.46 -4.75
CA GLY A 132 -4.64 -11.23 -5.93
C GLY A 132 -4.93 -10.50 -7.24
N ASP A 133 -6.15 -9.97 -7.38
CA ASP A 133 -6.57 -9.18 -8.54
C ASP A 133 -5.72 -7.91 -8.72
N ILE A 134 -5.41 -7.23 -7.62
CA ILE A 134 -4.50 -6.07 -7.63
C ILE A 134 -3.11 -6.46 -8.10
N TYR A 135 -2.54 -7.57 -7.61
CA TYR A 135 -1.24 -8.03 -8.08
C TYR A 135 -1.26 -8.38 -9.57
N ALA A 136 -2.32 -9.00 -10.09
CA ALA A 136 -2.47 -9.29 -11.51
C ALA A 136 -2.51 -8.00 -12.36
N ARG A 137 -3.22 -6.97 -11.89
CA ARG A 137 -3.28 -5.66 -12.55
C ARG A 137 -1.92 -4.95 -12.55
N MET A 138 -1.21 -4.95 -11.41
CA MET A 138 0.13 -4.37 -11.31
C MET A 138 1.14 -5.10 -12.19
N ALA A 139 1.08 -6.43 -12.23
CA ALA A 139 1.92 -7.23 -13.13
C ALA A 139 1.63 -6.91 -14.60
N SER A 140 0.35 -6.75 -14.98
CA SER A 140 -0.04 -6.34 -16.34
C SER A 140 0.58 -4.99 -16.72
N GLN A 141 0.47 -3.98 -15.86
CA GLN A 141 1.10 -2.67 -16.09
C GLN A 141 2.61 -2.75 -16.27
N ALA A 142 3.28 -3.59 -15.48
CA ALA A 142 4.72 -3.79 -15.58
C ALA A 142 5.11 -4.46 -16.91
N TYR A 143 4.36 -5.47 -17.35
CA TYR A 143 4.59 -6.12 -18.64
C TYR A 143 4.27 -5.21 -19.83
N ASP A 144 3.18 -4.46 -19.79
CA ASP A 144 2.88 -3.44 -20.80
C ASP A 144 4.02 -2.43 -20.89
N LYS A 145 4.56 -1.99 -19.75
CA LYS A 145 5.70 -1.07 -19.73
C LYS A 145 6.97 -1.70 -20.31
N ALA A 146 7.22 -2.98 -20.03
CA ALA A 146 8.35 -3.70 -20.62
C ALA A 146 8.21 -3.80 -22.15
N LEU A 147 7.02 -4.13 -22.65
CA LEU A 147 6.75 -4.20 -24.08
C LEU A 147 6.92 -2.84 -24.75
N GLN A 148 6.46 -1.74 -24.14
CA GLN A 148 6.69 -0.39 -24.68
C GLN A 148 8.18 -0.04 -24.86
N LEU A 149 9.06 -0.62 -24.04
CA LEU A 149 10.51 -0.39 -24.09
C LEU A 149 11.21 -1.36 -25.05
N ASP A 150 10.65 -2.56 -25.22
CA ASP A 150 11.18 -3.64 -26.05
C ASP A 150 10.01 -4.40 -26.70
N ASN A 151 9.54 -3.87 -27.82
CA ASN A 151 8.37 -4.39 -28.54
C ASN A 151 8.59 -5.82 -29.08
N GLY A 152 9.85 -6.29 -29.18
CA GLY A 152 10.20 -7.63 -29.67
C GLY A 152 10.23 -8.70 -28.57
N ASN A 153 9.98 -8.33 -27.31
CA ASN A 153 10.13 -9.25 -26.19
C ASN A 153 8.94 -10.20 -26.04
N ALA A 154 9.13 -11.44 -26.49
CA ALA A 154 8.09 -12.47 -26.38
C ALA A 154 7.74 -12.83 -24.92
N ARG A 155 8.66 -12.64 -23.94
CA ARG A 155 8.43 -13.09 -22.55
C ARG A 155 7.33 -12.29 -21.83
N PRO A 156 7.40 -10.94 -21.70
CA PRO A 156 6.30 -10.13 -21.18
C PRO A 156 4.99 -10.36 -21.93
N GLN A 157 5.05 -10.54 -23.25
CA GLN A 157 3.87 -10.78 -24.08
C GLN A 157 3.14 -12.07 -23.67
N SER A 158 3.86 -13.19 -23.52
CA SER A 158 3.26 -14.44 -23.05
C SER A 158 2.72 -14.34 -21.62
N LYS A 159 3.42 -13.63 -20.71
CA LYS A 159 2.97 -13.45 -19.33
C LYS A 159 1.72 -12.57 -19.23
N LEU A 160 1.65 -11.52 -20.02
CA LEU A 160 0.47 -10.66 -20.11
C LEU A 160 -0.73 -11.43 -20.68
N ALA A 161 -0.53 -12.29 -21.69
CA ALA A 161 -1.58 -13.16 -22.21
C ALA A 161 -2.13 -14.11 -21.14
N LEU A 162 -1.24 -14.72 -20.33
CA LEU A 162 -1.65 -15.56 -19.21
C LEU A 162 -2.47 -14.76 -18.17
N ILE A 163 -2.02 -13.57 -17.79
CA ILE A 163 -2.76 -12.74 -16.83
C ILE A 163 -4.14 -12.35 -17.38
N LYS A 164 -4.24 -12.03 -18.68
CA LYS A 164 -5.54 -11.79 -19.32
C LYS A 164 -6.43 -13.03 -19.28
N SER A 165 -5.87 -14.22 -19.49
CA SER A 165 -6.64 -15.47 -19.41
C SER A 165 -7.17 -15.78 -17.99
N LEU A 166 -6.48 -15.33 -16.94
CA LEU A 166 -6.98 -15.46 -15.56
C LEU A 166 -8.23 -14.60 -15.30
N SER A 167 -8.44 -13.53 -16.06
CA SER A 167 -9.66 -12.71 -15.97
C SER A 167 -10.84 -13.30 -16.75
N THR A 168 -10.57 -14.16 -17.73
CA THR A 168 -11.60 -14.89 -18.47
C THR A 168 -11.95 -16.18 -17.76
N SER A 169 -13.18 -16.31 -17.26
CA SER A 169 -13.72 -17.55 -16.67
C SER A 169 -13.94 -18.70 -17.67
N ALA A 170 -13.27 -18.69 -18.83
CA ALA A 170 -13.43 -19.69 -19.88
C ALA A 170 -12.37 -20.82 -19.75
N PRO A 171 -12.76 -22.10 -19.91
CA PRO A 171 -11.80 -23.21 -19.92
C PRO A 171 -10.82 -23.10 -21.10
N PRO A 172 -9.61 -23.68 -20.99
CA PRO A 172 -8.48 -23.45 -21.91
C PRO A 172 -8.70 -23.92 -23.37
N THR A 173 -9.83 -24.53 -23.69
CA THR A 173 -10.14 -25.10 -25.01
C THR A 173 -10.76 -24.12 -26.01
N GLN A 174 -11.04 -22.86 -25.65
CA GLN A 174 -11.66 -21.88 -26.56
C GLN A 174 -10.78 -20.67 -26.96
N LEU A 175 -9.47 -20.71 -26.68
CA LEU A 175 -8.57 -19.56 -26.92
C LEU A 175 -8.27 -19.22 -28.41
N ALA A 176 -8.77 -19.98 -29.39
CA ALA A 176 -8.44 -19.74 -30.79
C ALA A 176 -9.31 -18.67 -31.49
N SER A 177 -10.42 -18.23 -30.90
CA SER A 177 -11.44 -17.45 -31.65
C SER A 177 -12.16 -16.36 -30.85
N GLN A 178 -11.48 -15.64 -29.96
CA GLN A 178 -12.08 -14.44 -29.35
C GLN A 178 -11.14 -13.23 -29.46
N SER A 179 -11.32 -12.53 -30.57
CA SER A 179 -10.94 -11.13 -30.74
C SER A 179 -11.90 -10.26 -29.92
N ASN A 180 -11.33 -9.38 -29.08
CA ASN A 180 -11.99 -8.26 -28.40
C ASN A 180 -13.17 -8.60 -27.48
N SER A 181 -12.87 -9.05 -26.27
CA SER A 181 -13.69 -8.69 -25.11
C SER A 181 -12.76 -8.21 -24.01
N ALA A 182 -12.98 -6.97 -23.54
CA ALA A 182 -12.22 -6.39 -22.44
C ALA A 182 -12.61 -7.09 -21.15
N THR A 183 -11.93 -8.20 -20.84
CA THR A 183 -12.14 -8.92 -19.58
C THR A 183 -11.23 -8.31 -18.52
N SER A 184 -11.81 -7.92 -17.38
CA SER A 184 -11.15 -7.13 -16.34
C SER A 184 -11.30 -7.81 -14.98
N PHE A 185 -10.22 -7.84 -14.21
CA PHE A 185 -10.22 -8.27 -12.80
C PHE A 185 -11.04 -7.29 -11.96
N THR A 186 -12.33 -7.54 -11.76
CA THR A 186 -13.19 -6.62 -11.02
C THR A 186 -13.17 -7.00 -9.55
N LEU A 187 -12.59 -6.13 -8.71
CA LEU A 187 -12.59 -6.34 -7.27
C LEU A 187 -14.03 -6.38 -6.74
N ALA A 188 -14.28 -7.23 -5.75
CA ALA A 188 -15.56 -7.32 -5.07
C ALA A 188 -15.64 -6.29 -3.92
N PRO A 189 -16.58 -5.33 -3.93
CA PRO A 189 -16.88 -4.50 -2.76
C PRO A 189 -17.44 -5.37 -1.64
N ALA A 190 -17.30 -4.91 -0.38
CA ALA A 190 -17.85 -5.66 0.73
C ALA A 190 -19.38 -5.43 0.78
N PRO A 191 -20.22 -6.48 0.64
CA PRO A 191 -21.66 -6.30 0.61
C PRO A 191 -22.22 -6.02 2.01
N LEU A 192 -23.37 -5.36 2.06
CA LEU A 192 -24.22 -5.30 3.25
C LEU A 192 -24.98 -6.63 3.40
N VAL A 193 -25.03 -7.18 4.60
CA VAL A 193 -25.83 -8.38 4.90
C VAL A 193 -27.04 -8.01 5.74
N ASN A 194 -28.18 -8.60 5.41
CA ASN A 194 -29.36 -8.63 6.25
C ASN A 194 -29.32 -9.92 7.09
N LEU A 195 -29.18 -9.80 8.41
CA LEU A 195 -29.03 -10.93 9.33
C LEU A 195 -30.37 -11.62 9.70
N GLY A 196 -31.48 -11.26 9.06
CA GLY A 196 -32.79 -11.90 9.26
C GLY A 196 -33.49 -11.57 10.59
N ASN A 197 -32.80 -10.89 11.52
CA ASN A 197 -33.29 -10.45 12.82
C ASN A 197 -33.49 -8.92 12.92
N GLY A 198 -33.59 -8.23 11.78
CA GLY A 198 -33.76 -6.77 11.71
C GLY A 198 -32.45 -5.97 11.65
N GLN A 199 -31.28 -6.60 11.74
CA GLN A 199 -29.99 -5.91 11.66
C GLN A 199 -29.39 -5.95 10.23
N VAL A 200 -28.99 -4.78 9.74
CA VAL A 200 -28.08 -4.63 8.59
C VAL A 200 -26.68 -4.37 9.13
N ARG A 201 -25.72 -5.26 8.83
CA ARG A 201 -24.35 -5.13 9.35
C ARG A 201 -23.31 -5.37 8.26
N ALA A 202 -22.17 -4.70 8.37
CA ALA A 202 -20.97 -5.06 7.64
C ALA A 202 -20.47 -6.46 8.08
N LEU A 203 -19.94 -7.23 7.13
CA LEU A 203 -19.52 -8.62 7.33
C LEU A 203 -18.24 -8.76 8.19
N GLU A 204 -18.37 -9.24 9.42
CA GLU A 204 -17.29 -10.01 10.05
C GLU A 204 -17.33 -11.44 9.49
N GLN A 205 -16.84 -11.66 8.25
CA GLN A 205 -16.58 -13.03 7.75
C GLN A 205 -15.37 -13.63 8.49
N THR A 206 -15.58 -14.07 9.72
CA THR A 206 -14.66 -14.93 10.43
C THR A 206 -15.12 -16.38 10.28
N LYS A 207 -14.68 -17.06 9.21
CA LYS A 207 -14.62 -18.51 9.30
C LYS A 207 -13.59 -18.86 10.39
N PRO A 208 -13.86 -19.84 11.26
CA PRO A 208 -12.89 -20.27 12.25
C PRO A 208 -11.59 -20.66 11.54
N VAL A 209 -10.47 -20.23 12.10
CA VAL A 209 -9.13 -20.57 11.63
C VAL A 209 -9.00 -22.10 11.66
N VAL A 210 -9.12 -22.73 10.50
CA VAL A 210 -8.53 -24.06 10.31
C VAL A 210 -7.03 -23.81 10.36
N LYS A 211 -6.39 -24.20 11.46
CA LYS A 211 -4.93 -24.29 11.51
C LYS A 211 -4.50 -25.22 10.37
N TYR A 212 -3.98 -24.64 9.30
CA TYR A 212 -3.17 -25.41 8.37
C TYR A 212 -1.85 -25.71 9.08
N GLU A 213 -1.80 -26.88 9.71
CA GLU A 213 -0.54 -27.51 10.05
C GLU A 213 0.20 -27.77 8.75
N ILE A 214 1.35 -27.13 8.59
CA ILE A 214 2.29 -27.43 7.52
C ILE A 214 2.71 -28.88 7.76
N PRO A 215 2.41 -29.85 6.87
CA PRO A 215 2.92 -31.19 7.04
C PRO A 215 4.45 -31.11 7.06
N ALA A 216 5.04 -31.70 8.10
CA ALA A 216 6.47 -31.80 8.25
C ALA A 216 7.10 -32.39 6.98
N LYS A 217 8.31 -31.92 6.66
CA LYS A 217 9.17 -32.42 5.57
C LYS A 217 9.07 -33.95 5.48
N PRO A 218 8.89 -34.54 4.29
CA PRO A 218 9.00 -35.99 4.16
C PRO A 218 10.43 -36.42 4.48
N ASP A 219 10.53 -37.35 5.44
CA ASP A 219 11.76 -38.06 5.78
C ASP A 219 12.36 -38.72 4.54
N THR A 220 13.62 -38.36 4.26
CA THR A 220 14.46 -39.03 3.26
C THR A 220 14.98 -40.34 3.82
N THR A 221 14.15 -41.38 3.86
CA THR A 221 14.60 -42.77 3.93
C THR A 221 13.45 -43.70 3.57
N SER A 222 13.39 -44.12 2.31
CA SER A 222 13.01 -45.49 1.87
C SER A 222 12.85 -45.51 0.34
N ARG A 223 13.86 -46.07 -0.32
CA ARG A 223 13.79 -46.52 -1.72
C ARG A 223 13.14 -47.90 -1.74
N PRO A 224 12.16 -48.16 -2.62
CA PRO A 224 11.96 -49.48 -3.19
C PRO A 224 12.48 -49.52 -4.64
N ALA A 225 12.84 -50.72 -5.03
CA ALA A 225 13.65 -51.06 -6.19
C ALA A 225 12.94 -50.88 -7.55
N SER A 226 13.79 -50.76 -8.56
CA SER A 226 13.50 -50.67 -10.00
C SER A 226 12.57 -51.78 -10.51
N VAL A 227 11.63 -51.40 -11.39
CA VAL A 227 11.16 -52.26 -12.48
C VAL A 227 11.45 -51.51 -13.77
N VAL A 228 12.43 -52.02 -14.52
CA VAL A 228 12.77 -51.58 -15.87
C VAL A 228 11.87 -52.36 -16.82
N THR A 229 11.03 -51.66 -17.58
CA THR A 229 10.40 -52.22 -18.78
C THR A 229 11.09 -51.62 -19.99
N GLU A 230 11.73 -52.51 -20.72
CA GLU A 230 12.48 -52.34 -21.96
C GLU A 230 11.59 -51.81 -23.09
N ILE A 231 11.98 -50.72 -23.74
CA ILE A 231 11.46 -50.33 -25.06
C ILE A 231 12.64 -50.22 -26.02
N LYS A 232 12.60 -51.08 -27.03
CA LYS A 232 13.60 -51.29 -28.08
C LYS A 232 13.39 -50.25 -29.19
N THR A 233 14.45 -49.56 -29.62
CA THR A 233 14.50 -48.81 -30.89
C THR A 233 15.61 -49.38 -31.79
N PRO A 234 15.44 -49.35 -33.13
CA PRO A 234 16.33 -50.03 -34.07
C PRO A 234 17.49 -49.14 -34.57
N ASP A 235 18.56 -49.83 -34.98
CA ASP A 235 19.84 -49.34 -35.50
C ASP A 235 19.78 -48.34 -36.67
N ALA A 236 20.72 -47.38 -36.66
CA ALA A 236 21.33 -46.83 -37.88
C ALA A 236 22.75 -46.26 -37.61
N LYS A 237 23.75 -47.09 -37.96
CA LYS A 237 25.08 -46.87 -38.60
C LYS A 237 25.98 -45.65 -38.23
N PRO A 238 27.31 -45.84 -38.09
CA PRO A 238 28.25 -44.82 -37.59
C PRO A 238 28.89 -43.96 -38.69
N ALA A 239 29.15 -42.68 -38.37
CA ALA A 239 29.95 -41.76 -39.17
C ALA A 239 31.24 -41.37 -38.42
N ALA A 240 32.38 -41.50 -39.11
CA ALA A 240 33.71 -41.04 -38.70
C ALA A 240 34.00 -39.61 -39.25
N PRO A 241 35.23 -39.08 -39.12
CA PRO A 241 35.65 -38.11 -38.11
C PRO A 241 35.65 -36.65 -38.58
N LYS A 242 35.81 -35.77 -37.58
CA LYS A 242 35.81 -34.29 -37.61
C LYS A 242 37.09 -33.71 -38.26
N PRO A 243 37.00 -32.66 -39.11
CA PRO A 243 38.16 -31.83 -39.46
C PRO A 243 38.31 -30.61 -38.53
N GLU A 244 39.53 -30.40 -38.03
CA GLU A 244 40.04 -29.18 -37.39
C GLU A 244 40.53 -28.17 -38.44
N ILE A 245 40.14 -26.89 -38.33
CA ILE A 245 40.90 -25.70 -38.78
C ILE A 245 40.47 -24.49 -37.88
N PRO A 246 41.23 -23.39 -37.71
CA PRO A 246 41.85 -22.98 -36.45
C PRO A 246 41.26 -21.71 -35.81
N VAL A 247 41.58 -21.53 -34.53
CA VAL A 247 41.23 -20.37 -33.70
C VAL A 247 42.10 -19.16 -34.04
N GLU A 248 41.48 -18.06 -34.49
CA GLU A 248 42.12 -16.75 -34.64
C GLU A 248 41.83 -15.88 -33.40
N THR A 249 42.89 -15.47 -32.71
CA THR A 249 42.87 -14.66 -31.48
C THR A 249 42.66 -13.16 -31.75
N PRO A 250 41.88 -12.43 -30.94
CA PRO A 250 41.82 -10.96 -31.02
C PRO A 250 43.03 -10.29 -30.34
N PRO A 251 43.54 -9.14 -30.85
CA PRO A 251 44.75 -8.53 -30.34
C PRO A 251 44.55 -7.67 -29.09
N LYS A 252 45.59 -7.72 -28.25
CA LYS A 252 45.89 -6.92 -27.05
C LYS A 252 46.26 -5.47 -27.44
N PRO A 253 45.79 -4.42 -26.73
CA PRO A 253 46.37 -3.08 -26.88
C PRO A 253 47.62 -2.91 -25.99
N THR A 254 48.74 -2.51 -26.61
CA THR A 254 49.98 -2.03 -25.98
C THR A 254 49.98 -0.50 -25.80
N PRO A 255 50.82 0.04 -24.89
CA PRO A 255 50.70 1.39 -24.32
C PRO A 255 51.46 2.46 -25.11
N VAL A 256 51.08 3.74 -24.95
CA VAL A 256 51.83 4.91 -25.43
C VAL A 256 52.15 5.88 -24.26
N PRO A 257 53.35 6.51 -24.18
CA PRO A 257 53.89 7.21 -23.00
C PRO A 257 53.54 8.73 -22.93
N PRO A 258 53.97 9.47 -21.88
CA PRO A 258 53.38 10.74 -21.47
C PRO A 258 54.06 11.99 -22.07
N LYS A 259 53.34 13.11 -22.14
CA LYS A 259 53.94 14.45 -22.30
C LYS A 259 53.20 15.51 -21.46
N THR A 260 53.96 15.96 -20.46
CA THR A 260 54.11 17.23 -19.74
C THR A 260 53.01 18.30 -19.75
N ALA A 261 52.86 18.86 -18.54
CA ALA A 261 52.09 20.01 -18.09
C ALA A 261 52.34 21.32 -18.84
N GLU A 262 51.29 22.16 -18.89
CA GLU A 262 51.45 23.61 -18.79
C GLU A 262 50.26 24.24 -18.04
N THR A 263 50.63 25.19 -17.20
CA THR A 263 49.90 25.96 -16.20
C THR A 263 48.88 26.96 -16.76
N SER A 264 47.76 27.18 -16.06
CA SER A 264 47.25 28.52 -15.71
C SER A 264 45.92 28.51 -14.93
N LYS A 265 45.84 29.38 -13.92
CA LYS A 265 44.70 29.80 -13.09
C LYS A 265 45.01 31.26 -12.69
N PRO A 266 44.08 32.16 -12.25
CA PRO A 266 42.66 32.41 -12.59
C PRO A 266 42.36 33.90 -12.91
N ALA A 267 41.10 34.20 -13.29
CA ALA A 267 40.29 35.45 -13.15
C ALA A 267 39.53 35.71 -14.48
N ALA A 268 38.28 36.17 -14.58
CA ALA A 268 37.33 36.78 -13.66
C ALA A 268 35.89 36.53 -14.17
N GLU A 269 34.91 36.74 -13.28
CA GLU A 269 33.47 36.82 -13.54
C GLU A 269 33.09 38.06 -14.38
N PRO A 270 31.88 38.11 -14.98
CA PRO A 270 30.77 38.78 -14.28
C PRO A 270 29.36 38.13 -14.44
N ALA A 271 28.69 37.90 -13.30
CA ALA A 271 27.31 38.23 -12.91
C ALA A 271 26.21 38.32 -14.01
N LYS A 272 25.27 37.35 -14.07
CA LYS A 272 23.87 37.32 -13.48
C LYS A 272 22.77 37.90 -14.42
N PRO A 273 21.47 37.47 -14.34
CA PRO A 273 20.74 37.10 -13.11
C PRO A 273 19.94 35.78 -13.13
N GLN A 274 20.03 35.04 -12.02
CA GLN A 274 19.01 34.08 -11.57
C GLN A 274 17.89 34.85 -10.86
N ASP A 275 16.66 34.67 -11.34
CA ASP A 275 15.45 35.13 -10.65
C ASP A 275 15.21 34.31 -9.37
N GLN A 276 15.33 35.01 -8.26
CA GLN A 276 14.79 34.63 -6.97
C GLN A 276 13.32 35.05 -6.90
N ALA A 277 12.42 34.08 -6.68
CA ALA A 277 11.07 34.37 -6.22
C ALA A 277 10.78 33.63 -4.89
N LYS A 278 11.29 34.26 -3.82
CA LYS A 278 10.69 34.45 -2.49
C LYS A 278 10.27 33.19 -1.71
N SER A 279 11.21 32.76 -0.86
CA SER A 279 10.94 32.19 0.46
C SER A 279 10.11 33.19 1.28
N GLY A 280 8.83 32.89 1.48
CA GLY A 280 7.97 33.60 2.41
C GLY A 280 8.38 33.26 3.84
N SER A 281 9.19 34.12 4.44
CA SER A 281 9.41 34.18 5.89
C SER A 281 8.08 34.51 6.57
N ASN A 282 7.55 33.56 7.35
CA ASN A 282 6.63 33.90 8.43
C ASN A 282 7.38 33.63 9.74
N LYS A 283 7.86 34.72 10.34
CA LYS A 283 8.64 34.76 11.57
C LYS A 283 7.73 34.41 12.74
N SER A 284 7.96 33.30 13.43
CA SER A 284 7.44 33.08 14.79
C SER A 284 8.29 32.12 15.62
N ALA A 285 8.89 32.69 16.67
CA ALA A 285 9.19 32.16 18.01
C ALA A 285 9.81 30.76 18.16
N GLY A 286 11.10 30.75 18.49
CA GLY A 286 11.88 29.61 18.94
C GLY A 286 13.23 29.58 18.22
N ASN A 287 14.34 29.47 18.94
CA ASN A 287 15.69 29.40 18.35
C ASN A 287 15.89 28.03 17.67
N LEU A 288 15.19 27.81 16.56
CA LEU A 288 15.29 26.65 15.71
C LEU A 288 16.64 26.70 15.00
N ASP A 289 17.50 25.73 15.29
CA ASP A 289 18.71 25.49 14.51
C ASP A 289 18.33 24.79 13.19
N GLU A 290 17.66 25.55 12.31
CA GLU A 290 17.12 25.06 11.04
C GLU A 290 18.23 24.47 10.16
N GLN A 291 19.45 25.02 10.24
CA GLN A 291 20.61 24.51 9.51
C GLN A 291 21.00 23.11 9.99
N ALA A 292 21.09 22.87 11.31
CA ALA A 292 21.40 21.54 11.82
C ALA A 292 20.28 20.53 11.53
N ILE A 293 19.02 20.96 11.55
CA ILE A 293 17.87 20.10 11.22
C ILE A 293 17.89 19.75 9.72
N GLU A 294 18.12 20.74 8.85
CA GLU A 294 18.28 20.53 7.42
C GLU A 294 19.42 19.55 7.13
N GLN A 295 20.58 19.74 7.78
CA GLN A 295 21.72 18.83 7.65
C GLN A 295 21.36 17.41 8.06
N ALA A 296 20.63 17.20 9.16
CA ALA A 296 20.19 15.88 9.58
C ALA A 296 19.29 15.21 8.54
N VAL A 297 18.30 15.94 7.98
CA VAL A 297 17.42 15.42 6.92
C VAL A 297 18.21 15.08 5.65
N ARG A 298 19.17 15.93 5.26
CA ARG A 298 20.01 15.68 4.08
C ARG A 298 20.99 14.54 4.28
N GLN A 299 21.56 14.38 5.48
CA GLN A 299 22.43 13.25 5.82
C GLN A 299 21.67 11.92 5.77
N TRP A 300 20.43 11.90 6.28
CA TRP A 300 19.55 10.75 6.16
C TRP A 300 19.28 10.38 4.69
N ALA A 301 18.92 11.36 3.85
CA ALA A 301 18.68 11.14 2.43
C ALA A 301 19.95 10.68 1.68
N LYS A 302 21.11 11.23 2.05
CA LYS A 302 22.41 10.84 1.52
C LYS A 302 22.77 9.40 1.90
N ALA A 303 22.64 9.05 3.18
CA ALA A 303 22.91 7.69 3.64
C ALA A 303 22.02 6.65 2.93
N TRP A 304 20.77 7.00 2.66
CA TRP A 304 19.88 6.18 1.86
C TRP A 304 20.36 6.06 0.40
N SER A 305 20.69 7.17 -0.25
CA SER A 305 21.20 7.19 -1.64
C SER A 305 22.50 6.40 -1.79
N ASP A 306 23.41 6.53 -0.84
CA ASP A 306 24.68 5.81 -0.78
C ASP A 306 24.51 4.32 -0.44
N LYS A 307 23.29 3.88 -0.14
CA LYS A 307 22.97 2.55 0.41
C LYS A 307 23.75 2.25 1.70
N ASN A 308 24.16 3.27 2.44
CA ASN A 308 24.86 3.15 3.72
C ASN A 308 23.85 2.86 4.83
N VAL A 309 23.52 1.58 4.96
CA VAL A 309 22.55 1.07 5.93
C VAL A 309 22.89 1.48 7.37
N PRO A 310 24.12 1.33 7.88
CA PRO A 310 24.46 1.79 9.23
C PRO A 310 24.21 3.29 9.44
N ALA A 311 24.66 4.14 8.53
CA ALA A 311 24.46 5.59 8.65
C ALA A 311 22.98 5.98 8.56
N TYR A 312 22.21 5.31 7.70
CA TYR A 312 20.77 5.51 7.57
C TYR A 312 20.05 5.17 8.88
N LEU A 313 20.31 3.98 9.45
CA LEU A 313 19.70 3.57 10.72
C LEU A 313 20.15 4.45 11.90
N ALA A 314 21.36 5.01 11.84
CA ALA A 314 21.86 5.95 12.84
C ALA A 314 21.21 7.35 12.80
N SER A 315 20.39 7.65 11.78
CA SER A 315 19.54 8.84 11.74
C SER A 315 18.31 8.75 12.65
N TYR A 316 17.98 7.55 13.15
CA TYR A 316 16.77 7.30 13.94
C TYR A 316 17.07 7.27 15.44
N GLY A 317 16.23 7.94 16.21
CA GLY A 317 16.34 8.05 17.67
C GLY A 317 16.10 6.74 18.41
N ALA A 318 16.48 6.68 19.68
CA ALA A 318 16.19 5.53 20.54
C ALA A 318 14.67 5.32 20.71
N SER A 319 13.92 6.42 20.78
CA SER A 319 12.46 6.44 20.97
C SER A 319 11.66 6.45 19.65
N PHE A 320 12.32 6.08 18.54
CA PHE A 320 11.72 6.07 17.21
C PHE A 320 10.44 5.22 17.18
N LYS A 321 9.34 5.87 16.80
CA LYS A 321 8.04 5.24 16.58
C LYS A 321 8.01 4.62 15.19
N THR A 322 8.13 3.29 15.18
CA THR A 322 7.99 2.50 13.96
C THR A 322 6.59 2.66 13.35
N PRO A 323 6.46 2.65 12.02
CA PRO A 323 5.17 2.64 11.36
C PRO A 323 4.37 1.39 11.74
N ASP A 324 3.05 1.53 11.84
CA ASP A 324 2.09 0.43 11.93
C ASP A 324 2.27 -0.50 13.15
N GLY A 325 2.94 -0.05 14.21
CA GLY A 325 3.10 -0.80 15.45
C GLY A 325 4.04 -2.01 15.37
N GLN A 326 4.80 -2.17 14.29
CA GLN A 326 5.80 -3.23 14.15
C GLN A 326 6.97 -3.03 15.14
N SER A 327 7.69 -4.09 15.50
CA SER A 327 8.87 -3.93 16.35
C SER A 327 9.99 -3.18 15.63
N ARG A 328 10.88 -2.52 16.38
CA ARG A 328 12.06 -1.85 15.81
C ARG A 328 12.93 -2.81 15.00
N GLN A 329 13.13 -4.03 15.48
CA GLN A 329 13.95 -5.03 14.80
C GLN A 329 13.37 -5.45 13.44
N GLU A 330 12.05 -5.67 13.36
CA GLU A 330 11.38 -6.02 12.11
C GLU A 330 11.42 -4.86 11.10
N TRP A 331 11.20 -3.63 11.58
CA TRP A 331 11.32 -2.44 10.76
C TRP A 331 12.74 -2.30 10.20
N GLU A 332 13.76 -2.42 11.04
CA GLU A 332 15.15 -2.34 10.62
C GLU A 332 15.49 -3.42 9.59
N LYS A 333 15.07 -4.67 9.82
CA LYS A 333 15.27 -5.78 8.86
C LYS A 333 14.69 -5.44 7.49
N THR A 334 13.46 -4.93 7.46
CA THR A 334 12.78 -4.52 6.22
C THR A 334 13.53 -3.37 5.53
N ARG A 335 14.00 -2.38 6.28
CA ARG A 335 14.77 -1.24 5.72
C ARG A 335 16.12 -1.68 5.17
N LYS A 336 16.85 -2.55 5.89
CA LYS A 336 18.12 -3.14 5.43
C LYS A 336 17.95 -3.78 4.06
N GLN A 337 16.89 -4.57 3.87
CA GLN A 337 16.58 -5.21 2.59
C GLN A 337 16.27 -4.18 1.49
N ARG A 338 15.36 -3.23 1.75
CA ARG A 338 14.95 -2.21 0.76
C ARG A 338 16.09 -1.31 0.30
N ILE A 339 17.04 -1.01 1.19
CA ILE A 339 18.20 -0.18 0.88
C ILE A 339 19.27 -0.98 0.15
N SER A 340 19.47 -2.25 0.51
CA SER A 340 20.53 -3.07 -0.07
C SER A 340 20.17 -3.67 -1.43
N ALA A 341 18.89 -4.00 -1.65
CA ALA A 341 18.43 -4.75 -2.82
C ALA A 341 18.58 -4.04 -4.18
N PRO A 342 18.25 -2.74 -4.34
CA PRO A 342 18.40 -2.07 -5.63
C PRO A 342 19.86 -1.89 -6.06
N ALA A 343 20.15 -1.88 -7.36
CA ALA A 343 21.50 -1.62 -7.86
C ALA A 343 22.02 -0.22 -7.47
N SER A 344 21.15 0.79 -7.56
CA SER A 344 21.42 2.17 -7.13
C SER A 344 20.17 2.79 -6.52
N ILE A 345 20.37 3.80 -5.66
CA ILE A 345 19.30 4.60 -5.06
C ILE A 345 19.65 6.08 -5.24
N SER A 346 18.67 6.90 -5.59
CA SER A 346 18.76 8.36 -5.49
C SER A 346 17.59 8.87 -4.66
N VAL A 347 17.88 9.67 -3.64
CA VAL A 347 16.91 10.33 -2.78
C VAL A 347 17.20 11.82 -2.76
N GLU A 348 16.33 12.59 -3.38
CA GLU A 348 16.41 14.06 -3.36
C GLU A 348 15.33 14.62 -2.44
N VAL A 349 15.70 15.66 -1.69
CA VAL A 349 14.83 16.39 -0.77
C VAL A 349 14.69 17.83 -1.26
N SER A 350 13.45 18.24 -1.53
CA SER A 350 13.10 19.60 -1.94
C SER A 350 11.94 20.16 -1.12
N ASN A 351 11.73 21.47 -1.17
CA ASN A 351 10.65 22.17 -0.47
C ASN A 351 10.61 21.88 1.04
N LEU A 352 11.77 21.82 1.68
CA LEU A 352 11.91 21.55 3.10
C LEU A 352 11.37 22.73 3.92
N ARG A 353 10.49 22.43 4.87
CA ARG A 353 9.88 23.41 5.79
C ARG A 353 9.86 22.84 7.21
N PHE A 354 9.99 23.72 8.19
CA PHE A 354 10.05 23.34 9.60
C PHE A 354 8.87 23.92 10.39
N LYS A 355 8.43 23.15 11.38
CA LYS A 355 7.50 23.62 12.42
C LYS A 355 7.91 23.03 13.77
N GLN A 356 8.21 23.89 14.74
CA GLN A 356 8.51 23.46 16.10
C GLN A 356 7.23 23.18 16.88
N ASP A 357 7.26 22.14 17.70
CA ASP A 357 6.20 21.70 18.61
C ASP A 357 6.87 21.20 19.90
N GLY A 358 7.15 22.12 20.83
CA GLY A 358 7.97 21.88 22.01
C GLY A 358 9.40 21.48 21.64
N ASP A 359 9.85 20.31 22.14
CA ASP A 359 11.18 19.75 21.85
C ASP A 359 11.26 19.01 20.50
N LEU A 360 10.13 18.88 19.81
CA LEU A 360 10.03 18.20 18.52
C LEU A 360 10.00 19.22 17.38
N VAL A 361 10.60 18.86 16.26
CA VAL A 361 10.52 19.63 15.02
C VAL A 361 9.95 18.75 13.92
N ARG A 362 8.89 19.22 13.26
CA ARG A 362 8.36 18.61 12.05
C ARG A 362 9.06 19.22 10.84
N ALA A 363 9.80 18.40 10.11
CA ALA A 363 10.44 18.73 8.85
C ALA A 363 9.63 18.13 7.69
N SER A 364 8.84 18.95 7.00
CA SER A 364 8.00 18.55 5.87
C SER A 364 8.69 18.88 4.54
N PHE A 365 8.71 17.95 3.59
CA PHE A 365 9.39 18.11 2.31
C PHE A 365 8.79 17.25 1.20
N LYS A 366 9.18 17.55 -0.04
CA LYS A 366 8.98 16.68 -1.19
C LYS A 366 10.21 15.79 -1.36
N GLN A 367 9.98 14.49 -1.42
CA GLN A 367 10.99 13.49 -1.73
C GLN A 367 10.85 13.05 -3.18
N SER A 368 11.96 12.99 -3.90
CA SER A 368 12.08 12.28 -5.18
C SER A 368 12.96 11.06 -4.97
N TYR A 369 12.37 9.87 -5.06
CA TYR A 369 13.04 8.59 -4.88
C TYR A 369 13.18 7.87 -6.22
N ARG A 370 14.37 7.36 -6.53
CA ARG A 370 14.62 6.52 -7.70
C ARG A 370 15.47 5.33 -7.32
N ALA A 371 15.09 4.14 -7.80
CA ALA A 371 15.85 2.92 -7.66
C ALA A 371 15.73 2.12 -8.96
N GLY A 372 16.37 2.65 -10.01
CA GLY A 372 16.07 2.31 -11.41
C GLY A 372 14.83 3.05 -11.93
N GLY A 373 14.71 3.16 -13.27
CA GLY A 373 13.53 3.71 -13.94
C GLY A 373 13.16 5.16 -13.56
N THR A 374 11.85 5.45 -13.58
CA THR A 374 11.29 6.78 -13.30
C THR A 374 11.29 7.08 -11.79
N ALA A 375 11.56 8.34 -11.42
CA ALA A 375 11.53 8.75 -10.02
C ALA A 375 10.09 8.84 -9.49
N MET A 376 9.85 8.32 -8.29
CA MET A 376 8.62 8.45 -7.52
C MET A 376 8.70 9.69 -6.62
N ARG A 377 7.68 10.54 -6.67
CA ARG A 377 7.61 11.76 -5.86
C ARG A 377 6.58 11.62 -4.75
N THR A 378 6.96 11.89 -3.51
CA THR A 378 6.08 11.81 -2.34
C THR A 378 6.26 13.02 -1.42
N SER A 379 5.19 13.45 -0.75
CA SER A 379 5.31 14.35 0.40
C SER A 379 5.67 13.55 1.66
N LYS A 380 6.63 14.03 2.44
CA LYS A 380 7.03 13.40 3.70
C LYS A 380 7.16 14.43 4.80
N THR A 381 6.91 13.97 6.02
CA THR A 381 7.19 14.71 7.24
C THR A 381 8.02 13.84 8.16
N LEU A 382 9.21 14.31 8.53
CA LEU A 382 10.03 13.70 9.59
C LEU A 382 9.81 14.49 10.88
N VAL A 383 9.50 13.79 11.97
CA VAL A 383 9.48 14.38 13.31
C VAL A 383 10.84 14.13 13.94
N LEU A 384 11.57 15.19 14.24
CA LEU A 384 12.91 15.13 14.79
C LEU A 384 12.94 15.62 16.23
N LYS A 385 13.82 15.02 17.04
CA LYS A 385 14.16 15.49 18.39
C LYS A 385 15.66 15.68 18.50
N LYS A 386 16.10 16.71 19.23
CA LYS A 386 17.52 16.91 19.52
C LYS A 386 17.98 15.87 20.56
N GLY A 387 18.95 15.04 20.18
CA GLY A 387 19.57 14.02 21.02
C GLY A 387 21.08 14.23 21.08
N GLY A 388 21.59 14.71 22.23
CA GLY A 388 22.99 15.12 22.35
C GLY A 388 23.33 16.21 21.33
N ASN A 389 24.31 15.94 20.47
CA ASN A 389 24.78 16.89 19.44
C ASN A 389 24.14 16.67 18.05
N ARG A 390 23.09 15.84 17.93
CA ARG A 390 22.45 15.52 16.64
C ARG A 390 20.94 15.63 16.71
N TRP A 391 20.32 15.93 15.58
CA TRP A 391 18.87 15.76 15.40
C TRP A 391 18.58 14.34 14.93
N LEU A 392 17.68 13.67 15.62
CA LEU A 392 17.34 12.26 15.36
C LEU A 392 15.87 12.15 14.99
N ILE A 393 15.57 11.26 14.05
CA ILE A 393 14.21 10.98 13.58
C ILE A 393 13.49 10.15 14.62
N GLU A 394 12.41 10.68 15.17
CA GLU A 394 11.53 10.01 16.14
C GLU A 394 10.25 9.47 15.47
N GLN A 395 9.88 9.97 14.29
CA GLN A 395 8.74 9.45 13.54
C GLN A 395 8.88 9.77 12.05
N GLU A 396 8.47 8.83 11.19
CA GLU A 396 8.28 9.07 9.75
C GLU A 396 6.79 9.13 9.43
N LEU A 397 6.38 10.18 8.72
CA LEU A 397 5.04 10.34 8.18
C LEU A 397 5.14 10.55 6.66
N THR A 398 4.23 9.95 5.92
CA THR A 398 4.03 10.24 4.50
C THR A 398 2.69 10.94 4.40
N ASP A 399 2.68 12.17 3.91
CA ASP A 399 1.43 12.93 3.80
C ASP A 399 0.59 12.24 2.71
N ARG A 400 -0.60 11.76 3.09
CA ARG A 400 -1.55 11.07 2.21
C ARG A 400 -2.23 12.02 1.25
#